data_AF-A0A915XM73-F1
#
_entry.id   AF-A0A915XM73-F1
#
_cell.length_a   1.000
_cell.length_b   1.000
_cell.length_c   1.000
_cell.angle_alpha   90.00
_cell.angle_beta   90.00
_cell.angle_gamma   90.00
#
_symmetry.space_group_name_H-M   'P 1'
#
loop_
_entity.id
_entity.type
_entity.pdbx_description
1 polymer ?
#
loop_
_entity_poly.entity_id
_entity_poly.type
_entity_poly.pdbx_seq_one_letter_code
_entity_poly.pdbx_strand_id
1 'polypeptide(L)'
;MPAMPALIAHLRQVARDRPIVLWGAGRAGVLAIRALRDHGIEAVGFVDSAATGATAAVEGLAVRHPESLADAATRPFVVVASAHAVAIVEQAGRLGYRAPADVCVFQATPDTFTAAPDPLVPDFYVLLHELRGHALADMPPGAETLLSAGCSGRWYFDWVEERYGRVARHVGAEAFLPRPADLPANVEWLAQDVADMPSVAGDSVDLVFSGQNIEHLWPDQVAAFLAEASRVLRPGGWLVLDSPNRAVTAPLVWSHPEHTVEYTVPEIGMLLNLAGFDDVRVRGIWLAHDGASLLPLSPFEGPQSDSMAVLRRAALARERPERSFVWWAEARKRRTPDGTRVRAYLDAIFDAAWPERLDRFIVPGPSVTDARGRWALLPAGTAVLVAEGPLFPLRAGSYLLHVRFRPVVTGVPTGLRVVVTQGTGPQERIVSEAQVDAVLHEEAIDLGWSVDATTFGFRVRYWSTGGGAGEVLVRGDLTGPARSGADSWSTAPLVK
;
A
#
# COMPACT_ATOMS: atom_id res chain seq x y z
N MET A 1 -20.84 8.01 8.86
CA MET A 1 -20.93 9.05 7.81
C MET A 1 -21.50 8.41 6.56
N PRO A 2 -22.37 9.09 5.80
CA PRO A 2 -23.13 8.43 4.74
C PRO A 2 -22.26 8.11 3.52
N ALA A 3 -22.32 6.87 3.03
CA ALA A 3 -21.88 6.51 1.68
C ALA A 3 -22.61 7.37 0.63
N MET A 4 -22.11 7.44 -0.62
CA MET A 4 -22.70 8.25 -1.69
C MET A 4 -24.24 8.17 -1.79
N PRO A 5 -24.88 6.99 -1.74
CA PRO A 5 -26.35 6.89 -1.76
C PRO A 5 -27.04 7.65 -0.61
N ALA A 6 -26.43 7.65 0.57
CA ALA A 6 -26.96 8.34 1.74
C ALA A 6 -26.65 9.85 1.72
N LEU A 7 -25.55 10.28 1.09
CA LEU A 7 -25.30 11.69 0.80
C LEU A 7 -26.33 12.24 -0.20
N ILE A 8 -26.62 11.50 -1.28
CA ILE A 8 -27.63 11.88 -2.26
C ILE A 8 -29.02 11.97 -1.63
N ALA A 9 -29.40 10.98 -0.80
CA ALA A 9 -30.66 11.01 -0.06
C ALA A 9 -30.74 12.22 0.86
N HIS A 10 -29.65 12.53 1.57
CA HIS A 10 -29.56 13.69 2.44
C HIS A 10 -29.70 15.00 1.65
N LEU A 11 -28.92 15.20 0.58
CA LEU A 11 -28.98 16.40 -0.27
C LEU A 11 -30.36 16.60 -0.87
N ARG A 12 -30.99 15.53 -1.35
CA ARG A 12 -32.39 15.56 -1.83
C ARG A 12 -33.39 15.88 -0.72
N GLN A 13 -33.04 15.76 0.55
CA GLN A 13 -33.90 16.14 1.67
C GLN A 13 -33.64 17.59 2.11
N VAL A 14 -32.37 18.00 2.24
CA VAL A 14 -31.98 19.25 2.93
C VAL A 14 -31.64 20.40 1.99
N ALA A 15 -31.37 20.13 0.71
CA ALA A 15 -30.91 21.13 -0.26
C ALA A 15 -31.87 21.34 -1.44
N ARG A 16 -33.12 20.85 -1.38
CA ARG A 16 -34.08 20.86 -2.52
C ARG A 16 -34.21 22.21 -3.23
N ASP A 17 -34.27 23.30 -2.45
CA ASP A 17 -34.54 24.65 -2.95
C ASP A 17 -33.33 25.58 -2.79
N ARG A 18 -32.14 25.03 -2.51
CA ARG A 18 -30.91 25.80 -2.26
C ARG A 18 -29.86 25.50 -3.35
N PRO A 19 -29.13 26.51 -3.85
CA PRO A 19 -27.99 26.24 -4.70
C PRO A 19 -26.94 25.44 -3.94
N ILE A 20 -26.35 24.43 -4.58
CA ILE A 20 -25.30 23.61 -3.99
C ILE A 20 -23.94 24.17 -4.41
N VAL A 21 -23.04 24.33 -3.44
CA VAL A 21 -21.66 24.79 -3.67
C VAL A 21 -20.70 23.76 -3.09
N LEU A 22 -19.63 23.46 -3.83
CA LEU A 22 -18.57 22.55 -3.39
C LEU A 22 -17.42 23.32 -2.77
N TRP A 23 -17.08 23.01 -1.51
CA TRP A 23 -15.93 23.61 -0.84
C TRP A 23 -14.72 22.67 -0.92
N GLY A 24 -13.75 23.07 -1.74
CA GLY A 24 -12.60 22.30 -2.18
C GLY A 24 -12.63 22.13 -3.69
N ALA A 25 -11.77 22.84 -4.42
CA ALA A 25 -11.63 22.80 -5.87
C ALA A 25 -10.55 21.82 -6.36
N GLY A 26 -9.92 21.08 -5.44
CA GLY A 26 -8.97 20.01 -5.75
C GLY A 26 -9.63 18.70 -6.22
N ARG A 27 -8.85 17.61 -6.26
CA ARG A 27 -9.28 16.30 -6.77
C ARG A 27 -10.58 15.79 -6.12
N ALA A 28 -10.71 15.91 -4.80
CA ALA A 28 -11.92 15.49 -4.09
C ALA A 28 -13.17 16.26 -4.54
N GLY A 29 -13.02 17.56 -4.81
CA GLY A 29 -14.09 18.41 -5.36
C GLY A 29 -14.51 18.03 -6.78
N VAL A 30 -13.54 17.76 -7.65
CA VAL A 30 -13.79 17.28 -9.02
C VAL A 30 -14.55 15.94 -9.01
N LEU A 31 -14.15 15.02 -8.13
CA LEU A 31 -14.85 13.75 -7.97
C LEU A 31 -16.26 13.94 -7.40
N ALA A 32 -16.42 14.82 -6.42
CA ALA A 32 -17.70 15.14 -5.83
C ALA A 32 -18.68 15.69 -6.88
N ILE A 33 -18.27 16.66 -7.70
CA ILE A 33 -19.17 17.25 -8.71
C ILE A 33 -19.61 16.23 -9.76
N ARG A 34 -18.70 15.36 -10.22
CA ARG A 34 -19.03 14.30 -11.19
C ARG A 34 -20.04 13.32 -10.59
N ALA A 35 -19.78 12.85 -9.36
CA ALA A 35 -20.67 11.94 -8.66
C ALA A 35 -22.07 12.55 -8.38
N LEU A 36 -22.15 13.85 -8.11
CA LEU A 36 -23.43 14.57 -7.97
C LEU A 36 -24.18 14.65 -9.30
N ARG A 37 -23.48 14.97 -10.41
CA ARG A 37 -24.07 15.04 -11.76
C ARG A 37 -24.64 13.70 -12.20
N ASP A 38 -23.95 12.60 -11.93
CA ASP A 38 -24.43 11.23 -12.23
C ASP A 38 -25.77 10.91 -11.52
N HIS A 39 -26.10 11.64 -10.45
CA HIS A 39 -27.34 11.49 -9.68
C HIS A 39 -28.34 12.63 -9.92
N GLY A 40 -28.11 13.45 -10.95
CA GLY A 40 -28.97 14.57 -11.36
C GLY A 40 -28.92 15.78 -10.41
N ILE A 41 -27.84 15.95 -9.66
CA ILE A 41 -27.64 17.09 -8.76
C ILE A 41 -26.58 18.02 -9.35
N GLU A 42 -26.97 19.25 -9.68
CA GLU A 42 -26.04 20.27 -10.18
C GLU A 42 -25.54 21.17 -9.04
N ALA A 43 -24.24 21.46 -9.05
CA ALA A 43 -23.66 22.51 -8.21
C ALA A 43 -23.49 23.79 -9.02
N VAL A 44 -23.62 24.94 -8.37
CA VAL A 44 -23.53 26.25 -9.02
C VAL A 44 -22.10 26.82 -9.04
N GLY A 45 -21.17 26.20 -8.32
CA GLY A 45 -19.81 26.72 -8.17
C GLY A 45 -18.96 25.96 -7.16
N PHE A 46 -17.68 26.31 -7.16
CA PHE A 46 -16.70 25.89 -6.16
C PHE A 46 -16.34 27.05 -5.23
N VAL A 47 -15.91 26.70 -4.03
CA VAL A 47 -15.30 27.59 -3.06
C VAL A 47 -13.96 27.00 -2.63
N ASP A 48 -12.89 27.78 -2.70
CA ASP A 48 -11.56 27.33 -2.27
C ASP A 48 -10.72 28.50 -1.75
N SER A 49 -10.01 28.30 -0.64
CA SER A 49 -9.12 29.30 -0.04
C SER A 49 -7.88 29.58 -0.90
N ALA A 50 -7.52 28.66 -1.81
CA ALA A 50 -6.44 28.85 -2.78
C ALA A 50 -6.86 29.69 -4.00
N ALA A 51 -8.13 30.10 -4.09
CA ALA A 51 -8.64 30.88 -5.22
C ALA A 51 -8.02 32.30 -5.22
N THR A 52 -7.06 32.52 -6.12
CA THR A 52 -6.41 33.82 -6.34
C THR A 52 -6.90 34.43 -7.66
N GLY A 53 -7.91 35.30 -7.59
CA GLY A 53 -8.43 36.06 -8.73
C GLY A 53 -9.72 35.52 -9.39
N ALA A 54 -10.41 36.39 -10.13
CA ALA A 54 -11.79 36.23 -10.59
C ALA A 54 -12.02 35.24 -11.76
N THR A 55 -11.03 34.43 -12.15
CA THR A 55 -11.09 33.60 -13.37
C THR A 55 -10.76 32.12 -13.17
N ALA A 56 -10.62 31.62 -11.94
CA ALA A 56 -10.44 30.20 -11.71
C ALA A 56 -11.74 29.43 -11.98
N ALA A 57 -11.70 28.41 -12.84
CA ALA A 57 -12.83 27.53 -13.14
C ALA A 57 -12.41 26.06 -13.07
N VAL A 58 -13.28 25.23 -12.50
CA VAL A 58 -13.12 23.77 -12.38
C VAL A 58 -14.40 23.12 -12.88
N GLU A 59 -14.29 22.16 -13.80
CA GLU A 59 -15.46 21.46 -14.37
C GLU A 59 -16.50 22.41 -15.01
N GLY A 60 -16.02 23.52 -15.58
CA GLY A 60 -16.83 24.57 -16.19
C GLY A 60 -17.52 25.51 -15.19
N LEU A 61 -17.28 25.33 -13.89
CA LEU A 61 -17.88 26.11 -12.80
C LEU A 61 -16.87 27.06 -12.18
N ALA A 62 -17.32 28.27 -11.82
CA ALA A 62 -16.45 29.27 -11.19
C ALA A 62 -16.01 28.84 -9.79
N VAL A 63 -14.73 29.06 -9.47
CA VAL A 63 -14.16 28.92 -8.13
C VAL A 63 -14.10 30.29 -7.47
N ARG A 64 -14.70 30.41 -6.29
CA ARG A 64 -14.76 31.66 -5.53
C ARG A 64 -14.04 31.53 -4.19
N HIS A 65 -13.67 32.67 -3.59
CA HIS A 65 -13.13 32.70 -2.24
C HIS A 65 -14.23 32.38 -1.21
N PRO A 66 -13.93 31.70 -0.08
CA PRO A 66 -14.89 31.38 0.98
C PRO A 66 -15.74 32.53 1.50
N GLU A 67 -15.19 33.75 1.53
CA GLU A 67 -15.92 34.93 1.99
C GLU A 67 -17.15 35.24 1.13
N SER A 68 -17.19 34.80 -0.13
CA SER A 68 -18.37 34.94 -0.98
C SER A 68 -19.61 34.22 -0.46
N LEU A 69 -19.45 33.29 0.49
CA LEU A 69 -20.55 32.59 1.16
C LEU A 69 -21.24 33.43 2.24
N ALA A 70 -20.61 34.50 2.72
CA ALA A 70 -21.20 35.44 3.68
C ALA A 70 -22.24 36.36 3.01
N ASP A 71 -22.00 36.75 1.75
CA ASP A 71 -22.79 37.73 1.00
C ASP A 71 -23.80 37.09 0.03
N ALA A 72 -24.00 35.76 0.11
CA ALA A 72 -24.86 35.04 -0.82
C ALA A 72 -26.35 35.33 -0.55
N ALA A 73 -27.04 35.95 -1.51
CA ALA A 73 -28.47 36.32 -1.42
C ALA A 73 -29.39 35.12 -1.13
N THR A 74 -29.08 33.96 -1.69
CA THR A 74 -29.69 32.68 -1.35
C THR A 74 -28.62 31.81 -0.73
N ARG A 75 -28.68 31.61 0.58
CA ARG A 75 -27.71 30.83 1.34
C ARG A 75 -27.52 29.42 0.76
N PRO A 76 -26.40 29.13 0.07
CA PRO A 76 -26.21 27.83 -0.57
C PRO A 76 -26.11 26.71 0.46
N PHE A 77 -26.33 25.47 0.02
CA PHE A 77 -25.94 24.30 0.79
C PHE A 77 -24.50 23.92 0.41
N VAL A 78 -23.64 23.71 1.41
CA VAL A 78 -22.20 23.49 1.20
C VAL A 78 -21.87 22.01 1.29
N VAL A 79 -21.25 21.47 0.26
CA VAL A 79 -20.66 20.12 0.27
C VAL A 79 -19.15 20.27 0.36
N VAL A 80 -18.57 19.89 1.50
CA VAL A 80 -17.13 19.97 1.75
C VAL A 80 -16.45 18.75 1.16
N ALA A 81 -15.64 18.94 0.13
CA ALA A 81 -14.94 17.88 -0.60
C ALA A 81 -13.43 18.13 -0.56
N SER A 82 -12.82 17.90 0.60
CA SER A 82 -11.41 18.22 0.85
C SER A 82 -10.82 17.35 1.98
N ALA A 83 -9.52 17.09 1.90
CA ALA A 83 -8.75 16.45 2.98
C ALA A 83 -8.72 17.30 4.27
N HIS A 84 -8.97 18.61 4.17
CA HIS A 84 -9.03 19.55 5.30
C HIS A 84 -10.46 19.81 5.78
N ALA A 85 -11.36 18.82 5.65
CA ALA A 85 -12.78 18.99 5.90
C ALA A 85 -13.11 19.56 7.29
N VAL A 86 -12.38 19.15 8.34
CA VAL A 86 -12.59 19.64 9.71
C VAL A 86 -12.40 21.16 9.80
N ALA A 87 -11.25 21.65 9.33
CA ALA A 87 -10.93 23.09 9.32
C ALA A 87 -11.92 23.89 8.44
N ILE A 88 -12.37 23.30 7.33
CA ILE A 88 -13.36 23.92 6.44
C ILE A 88 -14.73 24.01 7.11
N VAL A 89 -15.18 22.99 7.84
CA VAL A 89 -16.44 23.02 8.58
C VAL A 89 -16.39 24.07 9.69
N GLU A 90 -15.26 24.20 10.40
CA GLU A 90 -15.06 25.26 11.39
C GLU A 90 -15.08 26.66 10.75
N GLN A 91 -14.45 26.82 9.58
CA GLN A 91 -14.48 28.06 8.82
C GLN A 91 -15.91 28.40 8.35
N ALA A 92 -16.65 27.42 7.82
CA ALA A 92 -18.05 27.58 7.45
C ALA A 92 -18.92 27.97 8.66
N GLY A 93 -18.64 27.40 9.84
CA GLY A 93 -19.25 27.77 11.12
C GLY A 93 -19.05 29.24 11.48
N ARG A 94 -17.84 29.78 11.26
CA ARG A 94 -17.56 31.22 11.43
C ARG A 94 -18.32 32.11 10.45
N LEU A 95 -18.66 31.59 9.27
CA LEU A 95 -19.54 32.23 8.28
C LEU A 95 -21.03 31.97 8.58
N GLY A 96 -21.35 31.35 9.72
CA GLY A 96 -22.70 31.09 10.22
C GLY A 96 -23.31 29.75 9.82
N TYR A 97 -22.67 28.93 8.98
CA TYR A 97 -23.18 27.63 8.48
C TYR A 97 -23.19 26.58 9.58
N ARG A 98 -24.31 25.83 9.70
CA ARG A 98 -24.47 24.80 10.73
C ARG A 98 -24.48 23.42 10.12
N ALA A 99 -23.58 22.53 10.55
CA ALA A 99 -23.67 21.11 10.19
C ALA A 99 -24.79 20.42 11.01
N PRO A 100 -25.58 19.50 10.42
CA PRO A 100 -25.63 19.11 9.00
C PRO A 100 -26.62 19.95 8.17
N ALA A 101 -27.28 20.95 8.77
CA ALA A 101 -28.38 21.70 8.15
C ALA A 101 -27.98 22.55 6.93
N ASP A 102 -26.76 23.06 6.89
CA ASP A 102 -26.23 23.94 5.85
C ASP A 102 -24.96 23.41 5.19
N VAL A 103 -24.29 22.45 5.83
CA VAL A 103 -23.01 21.91 5.39
C VAL A 103 -22.90 20.43 5.68
N CYS A 104 -22.40 19.65 4.72
CA CYS A 104 -22.02 18.26 4.91
C CYS A 104 -20.63 17.98 4.35
N VAL A 105 -19.96 16.95 4.88
CA VAL A 105 -18.65 16.51 4.38
C VAL A 105 -18.84 15.34 3.42
N PHE A 106 -18.31 15.50 2.21
CA PHE A 106 -18.10 14.42 1.25
C PHE A 106 -16.71 13.81 1.49
N GLN A 107 -16.69 12.57 1.98
CA GLN A 107 -15.47 11.75 2.00
C GLN A 107 -15.57 10.73 0.88
N ALA A 108 -14.60 10.74 -0.02
CA ALA A 108 -14.38 9.63 -0.92
C ALA A 108 -13.92 8.42 -0.09
N THR A 109 -14.72 7.36 -0.02
CA THR A 109 -14.24 6.02 0.32
C THR A 109 -13.42 5.46 -0.86
N PRO A 110 -12.55 4.46 -0.63
CA PRO A 110 -11.92 3.70 -1.72
C PRO A 110 -12.93 3.19 -2.78
N ASP A 111 -14.17 2.94 -2.38
CA ASP A 111 -15.23 2.45 -3.27
C ASP A 111 -15.93 3.56 -4.09
N THR A 112 -15.70 4.83 -3.79
CA THR A 112 -16.22 5.97 -4.60
C THR A 112 -15.39 6.24 -5.86
N PHE A 113 -14.28 5.54 -6.07
CA PHE A 113 -13.35 5.74 -7.19
C PHE A 113 -13.74 4.98 -8.46
N THR A 114 -15.02 4.76 -8.75
CA THR A 114 -15.49 4.14 -10.01
C THR A 114 -15.74 5.16 -11.14
N ALA A 115 -15.12 6.34 -11.08
CA ALA A 115 -14.91 7.11 -12.30
C ALA A 115 -13.79 6.41 -13.10
N ALA A 116 -14.07 6.03 -14.34
CA ALA A 116 -13.05 5.50 -15.24
C ALA A 116 -11.84 6.46 -15.23
N PRO A 117 -10.60 5.94 -15.10
CA PRO A 117 -9.41 6.79 -15.08
C PRO A 117 -9.37 7.66 -16.34
N ASP A 118 -8.98 8.92 -16.17
CA ASP A 118 -8.69 9.79 -17.31
C ASP A 118 -7.60 9.10 -18.15
N PRO A 119 -7.87 8.74 -19.42
CA PRO A 119 -6.93 7.98 -20.24
C PRO A 119 -5.60 8.73 -20.49
N LEU A 120 -5.50 10.02 -20.14
CA LEU A 120 -4.30 10.82 -20.28
C LEU A 120 -3.47 10.95 -18.99
N VAL A 121 -3.95 10.44 -17.86
CA VAL A 121 -3.31 10.55 -16.54
C VAL A 121 -3.15 9.16 -15.95
N PRO A 122 -2.04 8.44 -16.23
CA PRO A 122 -1.84 7.11 -15.70
C PRO A 122 -1.86 7.11 -14.17
N ASP A 123 -2.65 6.19 -13.61
CA ASP A 123 -2.54 5.83 -12.19
C ASP A 123 -1.10 5.38 -11.88
N PHE A 124 -0.64 5.60 -10.64
CA PHE A 124 0.70 5.23 -10.20
C PHE A 124 1.03 3.75 -10.51
N TYR A 125 0.09 2.82 -10.28
CA TYR A 125 0.31 1.40 -10.52
C TYR A 125 0.36 1.06 -12.01
N VAL A 126 -0.43 1.75 -12.85
CA VAL A 126 -0.37 1.62 -14.31
C VAL A 126 0.98 2.12 -14.83
N LEU A 127 1.42 3.30 -14.38
CA LEU A 127 2.73 3.83 -14.73
C LEU A 127 3.85 2.88 -14.28
N LEU A 128 3.77 2.36 -13.07
CA LEU A 128 4.77 1.42 -12.54
C LEU A 128 4.82 0.15 -13.38
N HIS A 129 3.66 -0.42 -13.74
CA HIS A 129 3.55 -1.57 -14.63
C HIS A 129 4.18 -1.31 -16.01
N GLU A 130 3.90 -0.16 -16.62
CA GLU A 130 4.48 0.24 -17.91
C GLU A 130 6.01 0.39 -17.85
N LEU A 131 6.54 1.06 -16.82
CA LEU A 131 7.98 1.24 -16.65
C LEU A 131 8.71 -0.09 -16.40
N ARG A 132 8.09 -1.03 -15.68
CA ARG A 132 8.59 -2.41 -15.54
C ARG A 132 8.57 -3.14 -16.89
N GLY A 133 7.53 -2.95 -17.69
CA GLY A 133 7.45 -3.48 -19.06
C GLY A 133 8.61 -2.99 -19.94
N HIS A 134 8.99 -1.72 -19.83
CA HIS A 134 10.18 -1.20 -20.53
C HIS A 134 11.50 -1.80 -20.02
N ALA A 135 11.63 -2.01 -18.72
CA ALA A 135 12.82 -2.68 -18.17
C ALA A 135 12.92 -4.14 -18.64
N LEU A 136 11.78 -4.84 -18.75
CA LEU A 136 11.71 -6.19 -19.31
C LEU A 136 12.10 -6.21 -20.80
N ALA A 137 11.62 -5.24 -21.58
CA ALA A 137 11.97 -5.09 -23.00
C ALA A 137 13.46 -4.81 -23.25
N ASP A 138 14.15 -4.20 -22.28
CA ASP A 138 15.59 -3.92 -22.32
C ASP A 138 16.45 -5.17 -22.03
N MET A 139 15.86 -6.29 -21.59
CA MET A 139 16.61 -7.52 -21.34
C MET A 139 17.15 -8.09 -22.67
N PRO A 140 18.31 -8.78 -22.65
CA PRO A 140 18.86 -9.36 -23.87
C PRO A 140 17.86 -10.31 -24.54
N PRO A 141 17.61 -10.16 -25.86
CA PRO A 141 16.69 -11.01 -26.57
C PRO A 141 17.28 -12.42 -26.75
N GLY A 142 16.43 -13.36 -27.18
CA GLY A 142 16.87 -14.69 -27.61
C GLY A 142 16.85 -15.77 -26.54
N ALA A 143 16.12 -15.56 -25.42
CA ALA A 143 15.73 -16.69 -24.59
C ALA A 143 14.79 -17.62 -25.36
N GLU A 144 15.08 -18.91 -25.36
CA GLU A 144 14.18 -19.95 -25.86
C GLU A 144 13.21 -20.39 -24.77
N THR A 145 13.71 -20.50 -23.54
CA THR A 145 12.95 -20.87 -22.34
C THR A 145 13.00 -19.76 -21.29
N LEU A 146 11.83 -19.19 -20.99
CA LEU A 146 11.64 -18.22 -19.91
C LEU A 146 10.83 -18.84 -18.77
N LEU A 147 11.26 -18.65 -17.53
CA LEU A 147 10.50 -19.02 -16.34
C LEU A 147 10.03 -17.77 -15.61
N SER A 148 8.72 -17.65 -15.38
CA SER A 148 8.12 -16.62 -14.53
C SER A 148 7.77 -17.19 -13.17
N ALA A 149 8.44 -16.70 -12.13
CA ALA A 149 8.25 -17.12 -10.75
C ALA A 149 7.29 -16.16 -10.04
N GLY A 150 6.15 -16.67 -9.56
CA GLY A 150 5.05 -15.85 -9.01
C GLY A 150 4.22 -15.19 -10.10
N CYS A 151 3.82 -15.94 -11.13
CA CYS A 151 3.04 -15.41 -12.24
C CYS A 151 1.54 -15.33 -11.91
N SER A 152 0.84 -14.38 -12.52
CA SER A 152 -0.58 -14.13 -12.22
C SER A 152 -1.46 -14.16 -13.47
N GLY A 153 -2.35 -15.14 -13.54
CA GLY A 153 -3.36 -15.22 -14.59
C GLY A 153 -2.80 -15.29 -16.02
N ARG A 154 -3.69 -15.19 -17.00
CA ARG A 154 -3.33 -15.16 -18.43
C ARG A 154 -2.59 -13.88 -18.81
N TRP A 155 -3.04 -12.74 -18.29
CA TRP A 155 -2.53 -11.41 -18.63
C TRP A 155 -1.02 -11.26 -18.41
N TYR A 156 -0.46 -11.93 -17.40
CA TYR A 156 0.97 -11.86 -17.11
C TYR A 156 1.82 -12.42 -18.25
N PHE A 157 1.39 -13.55 -18.84
CA PHE A 157 2.11 -14.15 -19.97
C PHE A 157 1.96 -13.30 -21.24
N ASP A 158 0.79 -12.71 -21.48
CA ASP A 158 0.58 -11.79 -22.59
C ASP A 158 1.46 -10.54 -22.44
N TRP A 159 1.54 -9.98 -21.24
CA TRP A 159 2.41 -8.84 -20.93
C TRP A 159 3.89 -9.17 -21.15
N VAL A 160 4.36 -10.32 -20.67
CA VAL A 160 5.75 -10.74 -20.92
C VAL A 160 6.00 -10.93 -22.42
N GLU A 161 5.09 -11.58 -23.15
CA GLU A 161 5.22 -11.76 -24.60
C GLU A 161 5.22 -10.42 -25.36
N GLU A 162 4.37 -9.47 -24.97
CA GLU A 162 4.31 -8.12 -25.54
C GLU A 162 5.62 -7.33 -25.31
N ARG A 163 6.21 -7.45 -24.12
CA ARG A 163 7.35 -6.62 -23.71
C ARG A 163 8.70 -7.26 -24.03
N TYR A 164 8.89 -8.54 -23.71
CA TYR A 164 10.13 -9.26 -23.96
C TYR A 164 10.17 -9.88 -25.37
N GLY A 165 9.01 -10.28 -25.89
CA GLY A 165 8.87 -11.06 -27.11
C GLY A 165 8.50 -12.53 -26.84
N ARG A 166 7.91 -13.16 -27.86
CA ARG A 166 7.46 -14.55 -27.78
C ARG A 166 8.65 -15.52 -27.68
N VAL A 167 8.64 -16.36 -26.64
CA VAL A 167 9.62 -17.46 -26.43
C VAL A 167 9.04 -18.81 -26.85
N ALA A 168 9.92 -19.79 -27.11
CA ALA A 168 9.51 -21.13 -27.51
C ALA A 168 8.79 -21.89 -26.38
N ARG A 169 9.28 -21.72 -25.14
CA ARG A 169 8.69 -22.29 -23.93
C ARG A 169 8.65 -21.25 -22.81
N HIS A 170 7.47 -21.04 -22.22
CA HIS A 170 7.29 -20.13 -21.10
C HIS A 170 6.71 -20.90 -19.91
N VAL A 171 7.52 -21.12 -18.88
CA VAL A 171 7.10 -21.81 -17.65
C VAL A 171 6.61 -20.78 -16.64
N GLY A 172 5.42 -20.96 -16.09
CA GLY A 172 4.92 -20.18 -14.95
C GLY A 172 4.88 -21.05 -13.70
N ALA A 173 5.60 -20.66 -12.64
CA ALA A 173 5.52 -21.30 -11.33
C ALA A 173 4.68 -20.43 -10.39
N GLU A 174 3.54 -20.96 -9.95
CA GLU A 174 2.57 -20.26 -9.12
C GLU A 174 1.85 -21.23 -8.17
N ALA A 175 1.92 -20.98 -6.86
CA ALA A 175 1.44 -21.92 -5.85
C ALA A 175 -0.02 -21.71 -5.42
N PHE A 176 -0.56 -20.51 -5.57
CA PHE A 176 -1.79 -20.09 -4.92
C PHE A 176 -2.94 -19.88 -5.90
N LEU A 177 -2.64 -19.33 -7.08
CA LEU A 177 -3.65 -19.07 -8.09
C LEU A 177 -4.02 -20.34 -8.88
N PRO A 178 -5.31 -20.52 -9.22
CA PRO A 178 -5.70 -21.61 -10.10
C PRO A 178 -5.16 -21.37 -11.52
N ARG A 179 -4.82 -22.46 -12.21
CA ARG A 179 -4.43 -22.43 -13.62
C ARG A 179 -5.52 -21.75 -14.48
N PRO A 180 -5.19 -20.74 -15.31
CA PRO A 180 -6.13 -20.17 -16.28
C PRO A 180 -6.57 -21.21 -17.33
N ALA A 181 -7.83 -21.15 -17.74
CA ALA A 181 -8.39 -22.09 -18.71
C ALA A 181 -7.85 -21.90 -20.13
N ASP A 182 -7.39 -20.69 -20.45
CA ASP A 182 -7.07 -20.21 -21.79
C ASP A 182 -5.62 -19.76 -21.90
N LEU A 183 -4.65 -20.55 -21.44
CA LEU A 183 -3.23 -20.22 -21.56
C LEU A 183 -2.73 -20.26 -23.02
N PRO A 184 -1.73 -19.45 -23.41
CA PRO A 184 -1.06 -19.56 -24.71
C PRO A 184 -0.43 -20.95 -24.89
N ALA A 185 -0.32 -21.41 -26.14
CA ALA A 185 0.17 -22.75 -26.46
C ALA A 185 1.62 -23.03 -26.03
N ASN A 186 2.45 -21.99 -25.92
CA ASN A 186 3.84 -22.07 -25.45
C ASN A 186 3.98 -21.97 -23.92
N VAL A 187 2.86 -21.80 -23.18
CA VAL A 187 2.87 -21.61 -21.74
C VAL A 187 2.58 -22.91 -20.99
N GLU A 188 3.45 -23.23 -20.03
CA GLU A 188 3.30 -24.32 -19.08
C GLU A 188 3.03 -23.74 -17.69
N TRP A 189 1.88 -24.07 -17.09
CA TRP A 189 1.55 -23.65 -15.73
C TRP A 189 1.85 -24.75 -14.72
N LEU A 190 2.74 -24.45 -13.76
CA LEU A 190 3.13 -25.32 -12.67
C LEU A 190 2.53 -24.81 -11.37
N ALA A 191 1.64 -25.61 -10.77
CA ALA A 191 1.08 -25.35 -9.46
C ALA A 191 2.10 -25.71 -8.35
N GLN A 192 3.20 -24.95 -8.28
CA GLN A 192 4.37 -25.20 -7.42
C GLN A 192 4.85 -23.90 -6.76
N ASP A 193 5.39 -24.02 -5.55
CA ASP A 193 6.07 -22.91 -4.87
C ASP A 193 7.40 -22.63 -5.58
N VAL A 194 7.74 -21.36 -5.76
CA VAL A 194 9.02 -20.95 -6.37
C VAL A 194 10.22 -21.37 -5.52
N ALA A 195 10.01 -21.68 -4.25
CA ALA A 195 10.98 -22.28 -3.34
C ALA A 195 11.26 -23.77 -3.63
N ASP A 196 10.42 -24.46 -4.41
CA ASP A 196 10.59 -25.87 -4.78
C ASP A 196 9.91 -26.17 -6.14
N MET A 197 10.70 -26.21 -7.22
CA MET A 197 10.22 -26.38 -8.60
C MET A 197 10.68 -27.73 -9.22
N PRO A 198 10.30 -28.89 -8.66
CA PRO A 198 10.85 -30.19 -9.04
C PRO A 198 10.51 -30.60 -10.48
N SER A 199 9.46 -30.02 -11.07
CA SER A 199 9.06 -30.28 -12.46
C SER A 199 9.94 -29.54 -13.48
N VAL A 200 10.77 -28.59 -13.04
CA VAL A 200 11.69 -27.86 -13.91
C VAL A 200 13.06 -28.53 -13.84
N ALA A 201 13.57 -29.01 -14.97
CA ALA A 201 14.88 -29.65 -15.03
C ALA A 201 16.01 -28.65 -14.70
N GLY A 202 17.12 -29.16 -14.14
CA GLY A 202 18.31 -28.35 -13.94
C GLY A 202 18.90 -27.87 -15.26
N ASP A 203 19.54 -26.69 -15.24
CA ASP A 203 20.22 -26.08 -16.39
C ASP A 203 19.36 -25.99 -17.68
N SER A 204 18.05 -25.84 -17.55
CA SER A 204 17.08 -25.90 -18.66
C SER A 204 16.42 -24.57 -19.02
N VAL A 205 16.65 -23.52 -18.23
CA VAL A 205 16.03 -22.19 -18.38
C VAL A 205 17.07 -21.14 -18.78
N ASP A 206 16.73 -20.27 -19.72
CA ASP A 206 17.62 -19.19 -20.17
C ASP A 206 17.47 -17.92 -19.33
N LEU A 207 16.24 -17.61 -18.93
CA LEU A 207 15.86 -16.44 -18.15
C LEU A 207 14.81 -16.80 -17.11
N VAL A 208 15.09 -16.52 -15.84
CA VAL A 208 14.12 -16.52 -14.74
C VAL A 208 13.75 -15.06 -14.45
N PHE A 209 12.46 -14.75 -14.52
CA PHE A 209 11.90 -13.47 -14.14
C PHE A 209 10.98 -13.65 -12.93
N SER A 210 11.25 -12.93 -11.84
CA SER A 210 10.42 -12.91 -10.65
C SER A 210 10.16 -11.47 -10.27
N GLY A 211 9.01 -10.95 -10.68
CA GLY A 211 8.74 -9.52 -10.57
C GLY A 211 7.58 -9.21 -9.67
N GLN A 212 7.82 -8.39 -8.63
CA GLN A 212 6.89 -8.11 -7.54
C GLN A 212 6.44 -9.41 -6.83
N ASN A 213 7.41 -10.14 -6.29
CA ASN A 213 7.18 -11.49 -5.74
C ASN A 213 8.10 -11.80 -4.55
N ILE A 214 9.40 -11.46 -4.65
CA ILE A 214 10.39 -11.78 -3.60
C ILE A 214 10.02 -11.18 -2.23
N GLU A 215 9.35 -10.02 -2.21
CA GLU A 215 8.86 -9.35 -1.01
C GLU A 215 7.68 -10.06 -0.32
N HIS A 216 7.04 -11.02 -1.00
CA HIS A 216 5.97 -11.85 -0.45
C HIS A 216 6.53 -13.12 0.20
N LEU A 217 7.78 -13.48 -0.11
CA LEU A 217 8.41 -14.69 0.40
C LEU A 217 8.99 -14.46 1.79
N TRP A 218 8.95 -15.47 2.63
CA TRP A 218 9.68 -15.46 3.90
C TRP A 218 11.18 -15.74 3.69
N PRO A 219 12.07 -15.38 4.64
CA PRO A 219 13.53 -15.53 4.48
C PRO A 219 14.00 -16.92 4.04
N ASP A 220 13.43 -17.98 4.61
CA ASP A 220 13.66 -19.37 4.23
C ASP A 220 13.21 -19.68 2.80
N GLN A 221 12.03 -19.19 2.39
CA GLN A 221 11.54 -19.33 1.01
C GLN A 221 12.39 -18.53 0.02
N VAL A 222 12.90 -17.35 0.38
CA VAL A 222 13.83 -16.58 -0.47
C VAL A 222 15.12 -17.35 -0.68
N ALA A 223 15.69 -17.94 0.39
CA ALA A 223 16.89 -18.76 0.28
C ALA A 223 16.68 -19.97 -0.64
N ALA A 224 15.54 -20.65 -0.50
CA ALA A 224 15.16 -21.79 -1.32
C ALA A 224 14.89 -21.40 -2.78
N PHE A 225 14.16 -20.30 -3.01
CA PHE A 225 13.90 -19.75 -4.34
C PHE A 225 15.20 -19.39 -5.08
N LEU A 226 16.16 -18.75 -4.41
CA LEU A 226 17.44 -18.42 -5.04
C LEU A 226 18.26 -19.67 -5.38
N ALA A 227 18.18 -20.72 -4.56
CA ALA A 227 18.79 -22.01 -4.86
C ALA A 227 18.12 -22.69 -6.06
N GLU A 228 16.79 -22.68 -6.13
CA GLU A 228 16.01 -23.22 -7.26
C GLU A 228 16.25 -22.45 -8.55
N ALA A 229 16.23 -21.11 -8.50
CA ALA A 229 16.57 -20.25 -9.63
C ALA A 229 17.97 -20.57 -10.16
N SER A 230 18.96 -20.73 -9.26
CA SER A 230 20.29 -21.17 -9.64
C SER A 230 20.27 -22.59 -10.22
N ARG A 231 19.48 -23.53 -9.70
CA ARG A 231 19.42 -24.91 -10.21
C ARG A 231 18.86 -24.96 -11.63
N VAL A 232 17.75 -24.28 -11.90
CA VAL A 232 17.03 -24.37 -13.18
C VAL A 232 17.68 -23.56 -14.30
N LEU A 233 18.35 -22.45 -13.97
CA LEU A 233 19.04 -21.64 -14.96
C LEU A 233 20.24 -22.39 -15.55
N ARG A 234 20.39 -22.36 -16.88
CA ARG A 234 21.62 -22.81 -17.54
C ARG A 234 22.83 -21.97 -17.10
N PRO A 235 24.07 -22.47 -17.24
CA PRO A 235 25.27 -21.67 -17.00
C PRO A 235 25.24 -20.36 -17.80
N GLY A 236 25.40 -19.21 -17.13
CA GLY A 236 25.33 -17.89 -17.75
C GLY A 236 23.91 -17.36 -18.03
N GLY A 237 22.86 -18.11 -17.67
CA GLY A 237 21.47 -17.65 -17.73
C GLY A 237 21.19 -16.47 -16.81
N TRP A 238 20.08 -15.77 -17.08
CA TRP A 238 19.70 -14.53 -16.39
C TRP A 238 18.70 -14.79 -15.26
N LEU A 239 18.98 -14.23 -14.09
CA LEU A 239 17.99 -13.99 -13.06
C LEU A 239 17.63 -12.50 -13.08
N VAL A 240 16.34 -12.21 -13.19
CA VAL A 240 15.78 -10.87 -13.19
C VAL A 240 14.76 -10.77 -12.07
N LEU A 241 14.97 -9.81 -11.16
CA LEU A 241 14.11 -9.58 -10.02
C LEU A 241 13.69 -8.11 -9.98
N ASP A 242 12.47 -7.84 -9.52
CA ASP A 242 12.11 -6.48 -9.12
C ASP A 242 11.19 -6.49 -7.90
N SER A 243 11.31 -5.47 -7.07
CA SER A 243 10.57 -5.36 -5.81
C SER A 243 10.53 -3.91 -5.33
N PRO A 244 9.54 -3.51 -4.52
CA PRO A 244 9.57 -2.24 -3.83
C PRO A 244 10.83 -2.08 -2.96
N ASN A 245 11.38 -0.88 -2.94
CA ASN A 245 12.62 -0.56 -2.26
C ASN A 245 12.35 -0.13 -0.82
N ARG A 246 12.85 -0.89 0.16
CA ARG A 246 12.68 -0.56 1.59
C ARG A 246 13.18 0.83 1.96
N ALA A 247 14.24 1.32 1.30
CA ALA A 247 14.77 2.67 1.54
C ALA A 247 13.77 3.79 1.19
N VAL A 248 12.73 3.48 0.40
CA VAL A 248 11.66 4.39 0.02
C VAL A 248 10.33 4.05 0.72
N THR A 249 9.94 2.79 0.77
CA THR A 249 8.65 2.36 1.34
C THR A 249 8.58 2.59 2.85
N ALA A 250 9.68 2.35 3.59
CA ALA A 250 9.75 2.55 5.04
C ALA A 250 9.47 4.01 5.45
N PRO A 251 10.20 5.03 4.94
CA PRO A 251 9.93 6.42 5.31
C PRO A 251 8.59 6.94 4.76
N LEU A 252 8.01 6.32 3.73
CA LEU A 252 6.65 6.60 3.28
C LEU A 252 5.57 5.93 4.15
N VAL A 253 5.95 5.07 5.09
CA VAL A 253 5.02 4.22 5.86
C VAL A 253 4.14 3.38 4.91
N TRP A 254 4.63 3.11 3.70
CA TRP A 254 3.90 2.38 2.69
C TRP A 254 3.89 0.90 3.06
N SER A 255 2.73 0.24 3.00
CA SER A 255 2.61 -1.16 3.38
C SER A 255 1.66 -1.90 2.45
N HIS A 256 2.06 -3.09 2.02
CA HIS A 256 1.19 -4.04 1.33
C HIS A 256 0.80 -5.19 2.28
N PRO A 257 -0.45 -5.68 2.26
CA PRO A 257 -0.93 -6.74 3.15
C PRO A 257 -0.14 -8.06 3.04
N GLU A 258 0.53 -8.28 1.92
CA GLU A 258 1.19 -9.55 1.61
C GLU A 258 2.71 -9.50 1.77
N HIS A 259 3.31 -8.32 1.94
CA HIS A 259 4.77 -8.21 2.02
C HIS A 259 5.28 -8.63 3.40
N THR A 260 6.25 -9.54 3.42
CA THR A 260 7.05 -9.86 4.60
C THR A 260 8.00 -8.67 4.86
N VAL A 261 9.16 -8.63 4.21
CA VAL A 261 10.11 -7.53 4.20
C VAL A 261 10.49 -7.18 2.77
N GLU A 262 10.62 -5.89 2.49
CA GLU A 262 11.17 -5.38 1.24
C GLU A 262 12.69 -5.29 1.37
N TYR A 263 13.44 -5.36 0.27
CA TYR A 263 14.91 -5.29 0.32
C TYR A 263 15.41 -3.92 -0.13
N THR A 264 16.58 -3.51 0.38
CA THR A 264 17.30 -2.37 -0.17
C THR A 264 18.18 -2.79 -1.35
N VAL A 265 18.64 -1.83 -2.15
CA VAL A 265 19.52 -2.10 -3.31
C VAL A 265 20.86 -2.73 -2.90
N PRO A 266 21.55 -2.31 -1.83
CA PRO A 266 22.78 -2.97 -1.39
C PRO A 266 22.52 -4.41 -0.90
N GLU A 267 21.38 -4.63 -0.24
CA GLU A 267 20.99 -5.95 0.25
C GLU A 267 20.72 -6.93 -0.88
N ILE A 268 19.90 -6.56 -1.87
CA ILE A 268 19.64 -7.47 -3.00
C ILE A 268 20.92 -7.70 -3.81
N GLY A 269 21.77 -6.68 -3.97
CA GLY A 269 23.06 -6.82 -4.64
C GLY A 269 23.97 -7.85 -3.97
N MET A 270 24.13 -7.75 -2.64
CA MET A 270 24.93 -8.70 -1.86
C MET A 270 24.29 -10.09 -1.83
N LEU A 271 22.97 -10.17 -1.66
CA LEU A 271 22.23 -11.42 -1.61
C LEU A 271 22.39 -12.24 -2.91
N LEU A 272 22.26 -11.59 -4.07
CA LEU A 272 22.46 -12.23 -5.37
C LEU A 272 23.89 -12.75 -5.55
N ASN A 273 24.89 -11.97 -5.12
CA ASN A 273 26.30 -12.40 -5.12
C ASN A 273 26.52 -13.66 -4.26
N LEU A 274 25.96 -13.69 -3.05
CA LEU A 274 26.03 -14.87 -2.17
C LEU A 274 25.29 -16.07 -2.76
N ALA A 275 24.19 -15.82 -3.48
CA ALA A 275 23.42 -16.84 -4.19
C ALA A 275 24.06 -17.32 -5.50
N GLY A 276 25.30 -16.92 -5.79
CA GLY A 276 26.07 -17.42 -6.94
C GLY A 276 25.78 -16.72 -8.27
N PHE A 277 25.08 -15.58 -8.21
CA PHE A 277 24.87 -14.70 -9.34
C PHE A 277 25.88 -13.55 -9.32
N ASP A 278 26.61 -13.35 -10.42
CA ASP A 278 27.52 -12.21 -10.58
C ASP A 278 26.97 -11.25 -11.66
N ASP A 279 27.78 -10.26 -12.05
CA ASP A 279 27.43 -9.21 -13.00
C ASP A 279 26.15 -8.45 -12.59
N VAL A 280 25.91 -8.33 -11.27
CA VAL A 280 24.69 -7.76 -10.72
C VAL A 280 24.59 -6.29 -11.11
N ARG A 281 23.52 -5.94 -11.82
CA ARG A 281 23.16 -4.57 -12.19
C ARG A 281 21.80 -4.27 -11.57
N VAL A 282 21.70 -3.12 -10.90
CA VAL A 282 20.43 -2.67 -10.31
C VAL A 282 20.06 -1.31 -10.90
N ARG A 283 18.84 -1.20 -11.42
CA ARG A 283 18.24 0.02 -11.96
C ARG A 283 17.03 0.41 -11.11
N GLY A 284 16.69 1.69 -11.10
CA GLY A 284 15.49 2.16 -10.42
C GLY A 284 14.30 2.27 -11.36
N ILE A 285 13.11 2.02 -10.80
CA ILE A 285 11.82 2.24 -11.44
C ILE A 285 11.06 3.25 -10.59
N TRP A 286 10.72 4.38 -11.22
CA TRP A 286 10.04 5.54 -10.65
C TRP A 286 10.78 6.24 -9.49
N LEU A 287 11.31 7.43 -9.75
CA LEU A 287 12.06 8.21 -8.76
C LEU A 287 11.12 8.72 -7.67
N ALA A 288 11.40 8.35 -6.42
CA ALA A 288 10.58 8.67 -5.24
C ALA A 288 11.35 9.52 -4.21
N HIS A 289 12.62 9.85 -4.47
CA HIS A 289 13.42 10.72 -3.61
C HIS A 289 14.38 11.57 -4.47
N ASP A 290 14.34 12.90 -4.35
CA ASP A 290 15.17 13.80 -5.17
C ASP A 290 16.57 14.05 -4.58
N GLY A 291 16.77 13.73 -3.31
CA GLY A 291 18.01 13.94 -2.56
C GLY A 291 17.81 14.84 -1.33
N ALA A 292 16.75 15.65 -1.33
CA ALA A 292 16.34 16.48 -0.20
C ALA A 292 15.05 15.97 0.45
N SER A 293 14.12 15.42 -0.33
CA SER A 293 12.81 14.99 0.15
C SER A 293 12.26 13.79 -0.61
N LEU A 294 11.30 13.12 0.04
CA LEU A 294 10.45 12.13 -0.62
C LEU A 294 9.50 12.84 -1.59
N LEU A 295 9.31 12.23 -2.75
CA LEU A 295 8.41 12.69 -3.79
C LEU A 295 7.08 11.91 -3.72
N PRO A 296 5.94 12.54 -4.05
CA PRO A 296 4.67 11.83 -4.15
C PRO A 296 4.77 10.65 -5.11
N LEU A 297 4.20 9.50 -4.73
CA LEU A 297 4.16 8.32 -5.61
C LEU A 297 3.28 8.57 -6.83
N SER A 298 2.16 9.27 -6.63
CA SER A 298 1.28 9.68 -7.72
C SER A 298 2.03 10.58 -8.72
N PRO A 299 1.97 10.28 -10.04
CA PRO A 299 2.68 11.06 -11.05
C PRO A 299 2.20 12.51 -11.19
N PHE A 300 0.95 12.79 -10.82
CA PHE A 300 0.31 14.10 -10.99
C PHE A 300 -0.16 14.71 -9.67
N GLU A 301 0.68 14.62 -8.63
CA GLU A 301 0.40 15.20 -7.31
C GLU A 301 1.36 16.34 -6.99
N GLY A 302 0.82 17.52 -6.67
CA GLY A 302 1.57 18.72 -6.31
C GLY A 302 1.63 19.80 -7.40
N PRO A 303 2.05 21.03 -7.03
CA PRO A 303 1.95 22.21 -7.90
C PRO A 303 2.93 22.24 -9.10
N GLN A 304 3.89 21.30 -9.17
CA GLN A 304 4.87 21.20 -10.26
C GLN A 304 4.72 19.92 -11.10
N SER A 305 3.64 19.16 -10.91
CA SER A 305 3.47 17.85 -11.52
C SER A 305 2.83 17.97 -12.90
N ASP A 306 3.67 18.01 -13.92
CA ASP A 306 3.29 17.96 -15.33
C ASP A 306 3.87 16.72 -16.04
N SER A 307 3.49 16.50 -17.29
CA SER A 307 3.98 15.36 -18.08
C SER A 307 5.52 15.34 -18.23
N MET A 308 6.18 16.50 -18.26
CA MET A 308 7.64 16.57 -18.35
C MET A 308 8.32 16.15 -17.04
N ALA A 309 7.72 16.48 -15.90
CA ALA A 309 8.17 16.03 -14.59
C ALA A 309 8.07 14.49 -14.48
N VAL A 310 6.97 13.89 -14.97
CA VAL A 310 6.80 12.43 -15.01
C VAL A 310 7.89 11.77 -15.85
N LEU A 311 8.12 12.25 -17.08
CA LEU A 311 9.17 11.73 -17.96
C LEU A 311 10.56 11.86 -17.34
N ARG A 312 10.86 13.01 -16.74
CA ARG A 312 12.14 13.24 -16.04
C ARG A 312 12.33 12.29 -14.87
N ARG A 313 11.31 12.07 -14.03
CA ARG A 313 11.36 11.15 -12.90
C ARG A 313 11.58 9.72 -13.36
N ALA A 314 10.88 9.27 -14.40
CA ALA A 314 11.08 7.95 -14.99
C ALA A 314 12.50 7.77 -15.54
N ALA A 315 13.02 8.76 -16.27
CA ALA A 315 14.38 8.71 -16.83
C ALA A 315 15.46 8.68 -15.73
N LEU A 316 15.37 9.57 -14.73
CA LEU A 316 16.33 9.65 -13.64
C LEU A 316 16.31 8.42 -12.72
N ALA A 317 15.16 7.75 -12.59
CA ALA A 317 15.02 6.56 -11.74
C ALA A 317 16.02 5.47 -12.15
N ARG A 318 16.22 5.25 -13.46
CA ARG A 318 17.06 4.18 -14.00
C ARG A 318 18.48 4.20 -13.44
N GLU A 319 19.03 5.39 -13.20
CA GLU A 319 20.39 5.61 -12.69
C GLU A 319 20.44 5.79 -11.17
N ARG A 320 19.28 5.80 -10.50
CA ARG A 320 19.14 6.11 -9.07
C ARG A 320 18.28 5.05 -8.36
N PRO A 321 18.68 3.78 -8.37
CA PRO A 321 17.90 2.68 -7.79
C PRO A 321 17.62 2.89 -6.29
N GLU A 322 18.60 3.37 -5.53
CA GLU A 322 18.46 3.67 -4.09
C GLU A 322 17.36 4.69 -3.76
N ARG A 323 16.98 5.52 -4.74
CA ARG A 323 16.01 6.61 -4.60
C ARG A 323 14.71 6.33 -5.35
N SER A 324 14.57 5.14 -5.91
CA SER A 324 13.43 4.74 -6.72
C SER A 324 12.50 3.83 -5.93
N PHE A 325 11.20 3.93 -6.21
CA PHE A 325 10.19 3.17 -5.49
C PHE A 325 10.37 1.66 -5.67
N VAL A 326 10.73 1.23 -6.88
CA VAL A 326 11.10 -0.17 -7.17
C VAL A 326 12.55 -0.20 -7.63
N TRP A 327 13.27 -1.23 -7.23
CA TRP A 327 14.54 -1.60 -7.86
C TRP A 327 14.31 -2.76 -8.82
N TRP A 328 15.10 -2.80 -9.89
CA TRP A 328 15.13 -3.85 -10.91
C TRP A 328 16.54 -4.41 -10.99
N ALA A 329 16.73 -5.66 -10.59
CA ALA A 329 18.01 -6.34 -10.52
C ALA A 329 18.16 -7.37 -11.65
N GLU A 330 19.29 -7.30 -12.34
CA GLU A 330 19.70 -8.22 -13.41
C GLU A 330 20.98 -8.91 -12.95
N ALA A 331 21.03 -10.24 -12.97
CA ALA A 331 22.24 -10.98 -12.58
C ALA A 331 22.40 -12.27 -13.37
N ARG A 332 23.64 -12.77 -13.48
CA ARG A 332 23.96 -13.98 -14.24
C ARG A 332 24.39 -15.12 -13.35
N LYS A 333 23.85 -16.32 -13.58
CA LYS A 333 24.33 -17.54 -12.92
C LYS A 333 25.78 -17.79 -13.30
N ARG A 334 26.69 -17.73 -12.33
CA ARG A 334 28.13 -17.99 -12.53
C ARG A 334 28.67 -19.13 -11.70
N ARG A 335 28.15 -19.31 -10.49
CA ARG A 335 28.63 -20.32 -9.53
C ARG A 335 27.49 -20.90 -8.72
N THR A 336 27.78 -21.99 -8.01
CA THR A 336 26.83 -22.57 -7.06
C THR A 336 26.58 -21.61 -5.88
N PRO A 337 25.35 -21.49 -5.37
CA PRO A 337 25.03 -20.66 -4.22
C PRO A 337 25.77 -21.07 -2.95
N ASP A 338 26.17 -20.11 -2.12
CA ASP A 338 26.57 -20.36 -0.73
C ASP A 338 25.33 -20.34 0.17
N GLY A 339 24.60 -21.45 0.22
CA GLY A 339 23.32 -21.53 0.92
C GLY A 339 23.40 -21.25 2.43
N THR A 340 24.57 -21.39 3.06
CA THR A 340 24.75 -21.05 4.48
C THR A 340 24.86 -19.54 4.65
N ARG A 341 25.68 -18.87 3.83
CA ARG A 341 25.83 -17.42 3.90
C ARG A 341 24.59 -16.68 3.43
N VAL A 342 23.88 -17.21 2.43
CA VAL A 342 22.58 -16.67 1.98
C VAL A 342 21.58 -16.64 3.15
N ARG A 343 21.41 -17.76 3.86
CA ARG A 343 20.49 -17.84 5.01
C ARG A 343 20.90 -16.90 6.14
N ALA A 344 22.19 -16.89 6.51
CA ALA A 344 22.68 -16.00 7.56
C ALA A 344 22.47 -14.51 7.22
N TYR A 345 22.62 -14.13 5.95
CA TYR A 345 22.42 -12.75 5.50
C TYR A 345 20.93 -12.37 5.49
N LEU A 346 20.06 -13.27 5.02
CA LEU A 346 18.61 -13.08 5.05
C LEU A 346 18.07 -12.95 6.48
N ASP A 347 18.54 -13.78 7.40
CA ASP A 347 18.19 -13.68 8.83
C ASP A 347 18.58 -12.30 9.39
N ALA A 348 19.79 -11.83 9.10
CA ALA A 348 20.25 -10.51 9.55
C ALA A 348 19.41 -9.36 8.97
N ILE A 349 19.03 -9.44 7.69
CA ILE A 349 18.12 -8.45 7.07
C ILE A 349 16.76 -8.49 7.76
N PHE A 350 16.20 -9.68 7.96
CA PHE A 350 14.88 -9.84 8.55
C PHE A 350 14.84 -9.35 10.00
N ASP A 351 15.83 -9.69 10.82
CA ASP A 351 15.94 -9.21 12.21
C ASP A 351 16.02 -7.68 12.30
N ALA A 352 16.70 -7.04 11.34
CA ALA A 352 16.79 -5.60 11.28
C ALA A 352 15.50 -4.93 10.76
N ALA A 353 14.84 -5.54 9.77
CA ALA A 353 13.75 -4.92 9.03
C ALA A 353 12.36 -5.24 9.57
N TRP A 354 12.15 -6.43 10.13
CA TRP A 354 10.85 -6.86 10.63
C TRP A 354 10.30 -5.95 11.75
N PRO A 355 11.12 -5.49 12.72
CA PRO A 355 10.65 -4.52 13.71
C PRO A 355 10.18 -3.20 13.10
N GLU A 356 10.86 -2.69 12.07
CA GLU A 356 10.44 -1.49 11.32
C GLU A 356 9.13 -1.74 10.59
N ARG A 357 9.02 -2.89 9.92
CA ARG A 357 7.82 -3.29 9.20
C ARG A 357 6.58 -3.33 10.10
N LEU A 358 6.75 -3.86 11.32
CA LEU A 358 5.70 -3.91 12.35
C LEU A 358 5.36 -2.53 12.93
N ASP A 359 6.15 -1.50 12.67
CA ASP A 359 5.93 -0.12 13.16
C ASP A 359 5.23 0.79 12.13
N ARG A 360 4.88 0.28 10.94
CA ARG A 360 4.23 1.05 9.87
C ARG A 360 2.74 1.33 10.14
N PHE A 361 2.47 2.04 11.23
CA PHE A 361 1.15 2.54 11.58
C PHE A 361 0.88 3.94 11.02
N ILE A 362 -0.34 4.12 10.52
CA ILE A 362 -0.93 5.40 10.17
C ILE A 362 -1.61 5.96 11.43
N VAL A 363 -1.25 7.19 11.79
CA VAL A 363 -1.82 7.92 12.93
C VAL A 363 -2.45 9.20 12.38
N PRO A 364 -3.79 9.24 12.15
CA PRO A 364 -4.44 10.41 11.55
C PRO A 364 -4.43 11.66 12.46
N GLY A 365 -4.38 11.44 13.76
CA GLY A 365 -4.38 12.48 14.79
C GLY A 365 -2.98 12.86 15.28
N PRO A 366 -2.90 13.74 16.29
CA PRO A 366 -1.62 14.09 16.90
C PRO A 366 -0.98 12.87 17.59
N SER A 367 0.35 12.85 17.59
CA SER A 367 1.16 11.87 18.32
C SER A 367 2.37 12.52 18.96
N VAL A 368 2.85 11.94 20.06
CA VAL A 368 4.11 12.29 20.73
C VAL A 368 5.03 11.08 20.78
N THR A 369 6.35 11.30 20.72
CA THR A 369 7.33 10.21 20.78
C THR A 369 8.21 10.39 22.00
N ASP A 370 8.37 9.32 22.78
CA ASP A 370 9.27 9.24 23.92
C ASP A 370 10.22 8.03 23.83
N ALA A 371 10.93 7.71 24.91
CA ALA A 371 11.86 6.58 24.95
C ALA A 371 11.17 5.20 24.83
N ARG A 372 9.84 5.11 25.05
CA ARG A 372 9.05 3.88 24.90
C ARG A 372 8.46 3.75 23.50
N GLY A 373 8.28 4.85 22.79
CA GLY A 373 7.86 4.85 21.39
C GLY A 373 6.90 5.98 21.05
N ARG A 374 6.16 5.81 19.95
CA ARG A 374 5.15 6.75 19.47
C ARG A 374 3.81 6.49 20.16
N TRP A 375 3.32 7.51 20.86
CA TRP A 375 2.01 7.54 21.51
C TRP A 375 1.04 8.34 20.66
N ALA A 376 -0.07 7.73 20.25
CA ALA A 376 -1.16 8.43 19.58
C ALA A 376 -2.13 9.00 20.63
N LEU A 377 -2.56 10.24 20.42
CA LEU A 377 -3.45 10.94 21.35
C LEU A 377 -4.91 10.57 21.05
N LEU A 378 -5.64 10.21 22.10
CA LEU A 378 -7.07 9.96 22.08
C LEU A 378 -7.81 11.27 22.43
N PRO A 379 -8.68 11.79 21.55
CA PRO A 379 -9.43 13.01 21.83
C PRO A 379 -10.54 12.74 22.87
N ALA A 380 -10.76 13.71 23.75
CA ALA A 380 -11.88 13.67 24.68
C ALA A 380 -13.23 13.77 23.94
N GLY A 381 -14.23 13.06 24.47
CA GLY A 381 -15.63 13.14 24.06
C GLY A 381 -15.96 12.62 22.65
N THR A 382 -14.98 12.09 21.91
CA THR A 382 -15.19 11.69 20.51
C THR A 382 -14.69 10.27 20.25
N ALA A 383 -15.56 9.41 19.74
CA ALA A 383 -15.18 8.08 19.28
C ALA A 383 -14.60 8.17 17.85
N VAL A 384 -13.31 7.88 17.70
CA VAL A 384 -12.58 7.98 16.42
C VAL A 384 -11.51 6.91 16.30
N LEU A 385 -11.09 6.61 15.07
CA LEU A 385 -9.87 5.85 14.79
C LEU A 385 -8.66 6.71 15.19
N VAL A 386 -7.80 6.14 16.03
CA VAL A 386 -6.65 6.82 16.62
C VAL A 386 -5.37 6.42 15.88
N ALA A 387 -5.22 5.13 15.60
CA ALA A 387 -4.14 4.58 14.79
C ALA A 387 -4.59 3.28 14.11
N GLU A 388 -4.02 3.00 12.95
CA GLU A 388 -4.19 1.72 12.27
C GLU A 388 -2.91 1.23 11.62
N GLY A 389 -2.76 -0.09 11.55
CA GLY A 389 -1.66 -0.74 10.86
C GLY A 389 -0.93 -1.79 11.70
N PRO A 390 0.26 -2.18 11.25
CA PRO A 390 0.58 -2.20 9.83
C PRO A 390 -0.38 -3.15 9.09
N LEU A 391 -0.29 -3.19 7.77
CA LEU A 391 -0.80 -4.28 6.96
C LEU A 391 0.31 -5.30 6.76
N PHE A 392 0.16 -6.54 7.22
CA PHE A 392 1.25 -7.53 7.21
C PHE A 392 0.77 -9.00 7.14
N PRO A 393 1.61 -9.91 6.63
CA PRO A 393 1.42 -11.35 6.74
C PRO A 393 1.75 -11.89 8.12
N LEU A 394 1.14 -13.01 8.49
CA LEU A 394 1.59 -13.85 9.59
C LEU A 394 1.66 -15.32 9.17
N ARG A 395 2.62 -16.05 9.73
CA ARG A 395 2.73 -17.50 9.59
C ARG A 395 1.68 -18.20 10.46
N ALA A 396 1.51 -19.49 10.22
CA ALA A 396 0.78 -20.33 11.15
C ALA A 396 1.42 -20.24 12.56
N GLY A 397 0.58 -20.09 13.59
CA GLY A 397 1.06 -19.91 14.95
C GLY A 397 0.09 -19.20 15.87
N SER A 398 0.46 -19.11 17.14
CA SER A 398 -0.26 -18.29 18.13
C SER A 398 0.47 -16.99 18.36
N TYR A 399 -0.30 -15.91 18.43
CA TYR A 399 0.17 -14.55 18.55
C TYR A 399 -0.46 -13.87 19.75
N LEU A 400 0.32 -13.02 20.41
CA LEU A 400 -0.12 -12.21 21.53
C LEU A 400 0.36 -10.77 21.32
N LEU A 401 -0.58 -9.83 21.26
CA LEU A 401 -0.32 -8.41 21.18
C LEU A 401 -0.51 -7.76 22.54
N HIS A 402 0.54 -7.15 23.08
CA HIS A 402 0.48 -6.34 24.29
C HIS A 402 0.33 -4.87 23.94
N VAL A 403 -0.75 -4.23 24.37
CA VAL A 403 -1.03 -2.81 24.15
C VAL A 403 -0.94 -2.05 25.47
N ARG A 404 -0.30 -0.89 25.44
CA ARG A 404 -0.25 0.03 26.60
C ARG A 404 -1.07 1.28 26.34
N PHE A 405 -1.81 1.69 27.36
CA PHE A 405 -2.75 2.79 27.29
C PHE A 405 -2.79 3.55 28.62
N ARG A 406 -2.91 4.88 28.58
CA ARG A 406 -3.06 5.68 29.81
C ARG A 406 -3.99 6.89 29.61
N PRO A 407 -4.78 7.28 30.63
CA PRO A 407 -5.48 8.55 30.64
C PRO A 407 -4.48 9.72 30.78
N VAL A 408 -4.76 10.83 30.09
CA VAL A 408 -4.03 12.11 30.26
C VAL A 408 -4.67 12.94 31.35
N VAL A 409 -6.01 12.88 31.48
CA VAL A 409 -6.77 13.58 32.52
C VAL A 409 -7.26 12.56 33.54
N THR A 410 -6.76 12.68 34.77
CA THR A 410 -7.15 11.80 35.87
C THR A 410 -8.60 12.07 36.31
N GLY A 411 -9.34 10.99 36.62
CA GLY A 411 -10.71 11.08 37.13
C GLY A 411 -11.80 11.17 36.06
N VAL A 412 -11.45 11.21 34.77
CA VAL A 412 -12.40 11.07 33.67
C VAL A 412 -12.13 9.72 32.96
N PRO A 413 -13.09 8.78 32.93
CA PRO A 413 -12.90 7.51 32.22
C PRO A 413 -12.54 7.74 30.77
N THR A 414 -11.40 7.21 30.35
CA THR A 414 -10.95 7.23 28.96
C THR A 414 -10.95 5.81 28.45
N GLY A 415 -11.69 5.57 27.37
CA GLY A 415 -11.81 4.24 26.81
C GLY A 415 -11.07 4.05 25.50
N LEU A 416 -10.50 2.86 25.35
CA LEU A 416 -9.78 2.40 24.17
C LEU A 416 -10.34 1.04 23.77
N ARG A 417 -10.70 0.89 22.50
CA ARG A 417 -11.02 -0.39 21.86
C ARG A 417 -9.92 -0.73 20.86
N VAL A 418 -9.36 -1.93 20.99
CA VAL A 418 -8.34 -2.47 20.08
C VAL A 418 -8.96 -3.63 19.31
N VAL A 419 -8.80 -3.62 17.99
CA VAL A 419 -9.33 -4.65 17.11
C VAL A 419 -8.21 -5.15 16.21
N VAL A 420 -7.99 -6.46 16.22
CA VAL A 420 -7.13 -7.16 15.26
C VAL A 420 -8.02 -7.79 14.20
N THR A 421 -7.75 -7.47 12.95
CA THR A 421 -8.47 -8.01 11.80
C THR A 421 -7.54 -8.80 10.88
N GLN A 422 -8.12 -9.71 10.10
CA GLN A 422 -7.47 -10.47 9.05
C GLN A 422 -8.24 -10.28 7.74
N GLY A 423 -7.52 -10.08 6.64
CA GLY A 423 -8.06 -9.95 5.29
C GLY A 423 -8.11 -8.49 4.81
N THR A 424 -8.56 -8.29 3.58
CA THR A 424 -8.63 -6.96 2.96
C THR A 424 -10.02 -6.69 2.40
N GLY A 425 -10.41 -5.41 2.40
CA GLY A 425 -11.69 -4.97 1.85
C GLY A 425 -12.90 -5.64 2.54
N PRO A 426 -13.95 -6.00 1.78
CA PRO A 426 -15.19 -6.55 2.33
C PRO A 426 -15.06 -7.92 3.04
N GLN A 427 -13.95 -8.63 2.85
CA GLN A 427 -13.70 -9.95 3.46
C GLN A 427 -12.96 -9.86 4.79
N GLU A 428 -12.65 -8.66 5.25
CA GLU A 428 -11.95 -8.45 6.52
C GLU A 428 -12.80 -8.94 7.71
N ARG A 429 -12.21 -9.78 8.56
CA ARG A 429 -12.85 -10.34 9.76
C ARG A 429 -12.09 -9.98 11.03
N ILE A 430 -12.80 -9.82 12.14
CA ILE A 430 -12.18 -9.64 13.47
C ILE A 430 -11.67 -11.00 13.95
N VAL A 431 -10.39 -11.06 14.34
CA VAL A 431 -9.75 -12.26 14.89
C VAL A 431 -9.45 -12.14 16.38
N SER A 432 -9.33 -10.90 16.88
CA SER A 432 -9.19 -10.60 18.31
C SER A 432 -9.68 -9.18 18.57
N GLU A 433 -10.33 -8.95 19.70
CA GLU A 433 -10.70 -7.61 20.13
C GLU A 433 -10.72 -7.50 21.66
N ALA A 434 -10.45 -6.30 22.15
CA ALA A 434 -10.53 -5.96 23.56
C ALA A 434 -10.90 -4.49 23.72
N GLN A 435 -11.54 -4.16 24.85
CA GLN A 435 -11.84 -2.80 25.23
C GLN A 435 -11.47 -2.60 26.70
N VAL A 436 -10.86 -1.45 27.00
CA VAL A 436 -10.50 -1.04 28.36
C VAL A 436 -11.00 0.39 28.59
N ASP A 437 -11.41 0.67 29.82
CA ASP A 437 -11.72 2.02 30.31
C ASP A 437 -10.80 2.32 31.50
N ALA A 438 -9.87 3.26 31.33
CA ALA A 438 -8.91 3.64 32.38
C ALA A 438 -9.28 5.00 32.98
N VAL A 439 -9.06 5.17 34.29
CA VAL A 439 -9.42 6.39 35.04
C VAL A 439 -8.21 7.11 35.64
N LEU A 440 -7.17 6.39 36.09
CA LEU A 440 -6.06 6.98 36.85
C LEU A 440 -4.66 6.48 36.48
N HIS A 441 -4.51 5.27 35.94
CA HIS A 441 -3.20 4.63 35.74
C HIS A 441 -3.05 4.08 34.32
N GLU A 442 -1.80 3.77 33.94
CA GLU A 442 -1.49 3.02 32.73
C GLU A 442 -2.06 1.60 32.86
N GLU A 443 -2.82 1.19 31.85
CA GLU A 443 -3.40 -0.14 31.71
C GLU A 443 -2.70 -0.88 30.56
N ALA A 444 -2.65 -2.21 30.68
CA ALA A 444 -2.18 -3.10 29.63
C ALA A 444 -3.33 -3.98 29.11
N ILE A 445 -3.37 -4.18 27.80
CA ILE A 445 -4.35 -5.02 27.13
C ILE A 445 -3.63 -6.10 26.35
N ASP A 446 -3.98 -7.35 26.60
CA ASP A 446 -3.41 -8.51 25.93
C ASP A 446 -4.44 -9.10 24.96
N LEU A 447 -4.11 -9.12 23.67
CA LEU A 447 -4.95 -9.68 22.61
C LEU A 447 -4.27 -10.91 22.02
N GLY A 448 -4.83 -12.09 22.29
CA GLY A 448 -4.37 -13.36 21.73
C GLY A 448 -5.18 -13.80 20.52
N TRP A 449 -4.54 -14.40 19.52
CA TRP A 449 -5.20 -15.13 18.44
C TRP A 449 -4.30 -16.23 17.86
N SER A 450 -4.88 -17.13 17.07
CA SER A 450 -4.15 -18.19 16.36
C SER A 450 -4.39 -18.09 14.86
N VAL A 451 -3.40 -18.52 14.10
CA VAL A 451 -3.35 -18.53 12.64
C VAL A 451 -3.09 -19.97 12.21
N ASP A 452 -4.00 -20.58 11.46
CA ASP A 452 -3.92 -22.00 11.11
C ASP A 452 -2.95 -22.27 9.96
N ALA A 453 -2.87 -21.33 9.00
CA ALA A 453 -1.98 -21.36 7.85
C ALA A 453 -1.50 -19.94 7.55
N THR A 454 -0.34 -19.78 6.91
CA THR A 454 0.15 -18.46 6.49
C THR A 454 -0.93 -17.70 5.74
N THR A 455 -1.26 -16.51 6.20
CA THR A 455 -2.32 -15.69 5.64
C THR A 455 -1.92 -14.23 5.70
N PHE A 456 -2.56 -13.44 4.84
CA PHE A 456 -2.19 -12.07 4.57
C PHE A 456 -3.19 -11.07 5.16
N GLY A 457 -2.77 -9.80 5.22
CA GLY A 457 -3.65 -8.69 5.55
C GLY A 457 -4.08 -8.61 7.00
N PHE A 458 -3.21 -8.95 7.95
CA PHE A 458 -3.47 -8.59 9.35
C PHE A 458 -3.36 -7.09 9.54
N ARG A 459 -4.21 -6.54 10.41
CA ARG A 459 -4.19 -5.13 10.80
C ARG A 459 -4.61 -4.97 12.25
N VAL A 460 -3.97 -4.03 12.95
CA VAL A 460 -4.42 -3.58 14.28
C VAL A 460 -5.07 -2.21 14.14
N ARG A 461 -6.20 -2.00 14.80
CA ARG A 461 -6.88 -0.69 14.86
C ARG A 461 -7.16 -0.29 16.30
N TYR A 462 -6.82 0.95 16.62
CA TYR A 462 -7.06 1.58 17.91
C TYR A 462 -8.18 2.60 17.77
N TRP A 463 -9.25 2.43 18.55
CA TRP A 463 -10.41 3.32 18.56
C TRP A 463 -10.57 3.95 19.94
N SER A 464 -10.71 5.28 20.00
CA SER A 464 -11.29 5.90 21.19
C SER A 464 -12.77 5.53 21.26
N THR A 465 -13.27 5.18 22.45
CA THR A 465 -14.69 4.87 22.67
C THR A 465 -15.54 6.10 23.02
N GLY A 466 -14.89 7.28 23.14
CA GLY A 466 -15.51 8.50 23.63
C GLY A 466 -15.53 8.56 25.16
N GLY A 467 -14.83 9.54 25.72
CA GLY A 467 -14.64 9.69 27.17
C GLY A 467 -13.66 10.83 27.51
N GLY A 468 -12.74 10.60 28.43
CA GLY A 468 -11.61 11.50 28.71
C GLY A 468 -10.57 11.51 27.58
N ALA A 469 -9.55 12.36 27.72
CA ALA A 469 -8.38 12.35 26.84
C ALA A 469 -7.35 11.33 27.35
N GLY A 470 -6.67 10.66 26.42
CA GLY A 470 -5.70 9.62 26.73
C GLY A 470 -4.61 9.49 25.69
N GLU A 471 -3.71 8.55 25.90
CA GLU A 471 -2.64 8.17 24.98
C GLU A 471 -2.54 6.66 24.88
N VAL A 472 -2.33 6.14 23.66
CA VAL A 472 -2.06 4.72 23.40
C VAL A 472 -0.72 4.56 22.71
N LEU A 473 0.09 3.61 23.17
CA LEU A 473 1.34 3.25 22.51
C LEU A 473 1.00 2.52 21.20
N VAL A 474 1.32 3.13 20.06
CA VAL A 474 0.88 2.68 18.73
C VAL A 474 1.54 1.36 18.35
N ARG A 475 2.79 1.16 18.77
CA ARG A 475 3.49 -0.11 18.65
C ARG A 475 3.27 -0.92 19.91
N GLY A 476 2.24 -1.78 19.88
CA GLY A 476 2.16 -2.85 20.86
C GLY A 476 3.28 -3.88 20.67
N ASP A 477 3.56 -4.67 21.70
CA ASP A 477 4.53 -5.77 21.61
C ASP A 477 3.82 -7.00 21.03
N LEU A 478 4.04 -7.30 19.75
CA LEU A 478 3.56 -8.52 19.11
C LEU A 478 4.57 -9.64 19.32
N THR A 479 4.14 -10.70 20.01
CA THR A 479 4.91 -11.93 20.19
C THR A 479 4.26 -13.08 19.42
N GLY A 480 5.07 -13.97 18.88
CA GLY A 480 4.62 -15.13 18.10
C GLY A 480 5.77 -15.73 17.28
N PRO A 481 5.52 -16.80 16.50
CA PRO A 481 6.55 -17.37 15.65
C PRO A 481 6.89 -16.39 14.53
N ALA A 482 8.00 -15.67 14.70
CA ALA A 482 8.60 -14.85 13.65
C ALA A 482 9.39 -15.71 12.63
N ARG A 483 9.73 -16.95 13.00
CA ARG A 483 10.49 -17.92 12.21
C ARG A 483 9.79 -19.28 12.27
N SER A 484 9.88 -20.09 11.21
CA SER A 484 9.67 -21.53 11.39
C SER A 484 10.76 -22.04 12.32
N GLY A 485 10.39 -22.83 13.33
CA GLY A 485 11.37 -23.66 14.01
C GLY A 485 12.14 -24.48 12.97
N ALA A 486 13.43 -24.69 13.19
CA ALA A 486 14.37 -25.30 12.25
C ALA A 486 14.02 -26.75 11.82
N ASP A 487 12.88 -27.31 12.24
CA ASP A 487 12.55 -28.73 12.11
C ASP A 487 11.14 -29.05 11.57
N SER A 488 10.39 -28.08 11.01
CA SER A 488 9.09 -28.40 10.37
C SER A 488 9.00 -27.90 8.94
N TRP A 489 9.63 -28.63 8.02
CA TRP A 489 9.22 -28.68 6.61
C TRP A 489 7.85 -29.36 6.54
N SER A 490 6.80 -28.60 6.87
CA SER A 490 5.41 -28.98 6.63
C SER A 490 4.92 -28.16 5.45
N THR A 491 4.78 -28.82 4.31
CA THR A 491 4.11 -28.37 3.09
C THR A 491 2.59 -28.25 3.29
N ALA A 492 2.16 -27.63 4.39
CA ALA A 492 0.74 -27.41 4.63
C ALA A 492 0.23 -26.40 3.58
N PRO A 493 -0.72 -26.79 2.72
CA PRO A 493 -1.31 -25.85 1.77
C PRO A 493 -2.02 -24.74 2.53
N LEU A 494 -1.81 -23.50 2.10
CA LEU A 494 -2.54 -22.35 2.63
C LEU A 494 -4.03 -22.53 2.32
N VAL A 495 -4.87 -22.54 3.36
CA VAL A 495 -6.33 -22.56 3.21
C VAL A 495 -6.81 -21.12 3.01
N LYS A 496 -7.60 -20.93 1.96
CA LYS A 496 -8.13 -19.64 1.44
C LYS A 496 -8.87 -18.79 2.46
#